data_AF-A0A5B1R4A7-F1
#
_entry.id   AF-A0A5B1R4A7-F1
#
_cell.length_a   1.000
_cell.length_b   1.000
_cell.length_c   1.000
_cell.angle_alpha   90.00
_cell.angle_beta   90.00
_cell.angle_gamma   90.00
#
_symmetry.space_group_name_H-M   'P 1'
#
loop_
_entity.id
_entity.type
_entity.pdbx_description
1 polymer ?
#
loop_
_entity_poly.entity_id
_entity_poly.type
_entity_poly.pdbx_seq_one_letter_code
_entity_poly.pdbx_strand_id
1 'polypeptide(L)'
;MEERDATCSACGTFIARLLLRGSRAELDTPCAAVFKCQACSPVKIGSTSRKRASQLEDTTASTICDVCMHIQGHGGFAPAGRGVLSFLVEVVCASCLDKYRRCSNCGGGSARGGIGKWRCKELFENNRKTCSLSHARLGARDMELAVWALPNDLAGRKELPALLEACDTLWREHTLAKMAVPEARPPPSPSLLLTRSPFFFMDGAQVLEHQNGIKTYAEIDARVLQHGFSARPLFTQPPQSAHHRTYVALVWAKTRARRDRSRPEWAQSRAEDKSIADWVAYNTRRSTVLFPANSVLCGVWIAEWNIKDRTFSMSTICPFDYVDVEDRSPLAFGELLYRALLDARDHNAAHPEDPWEPPQHVWAAVKTDAYTLRMRLVETLERRLGFMPLEEYLTRYPGTTRAMFSPQAARMATLVDARDTGDGRDMAVVAKFLGGCLSLEAMDKVREAHLVRKPRVEAKFDD
;
A
#
# COMPACT_ATOMS: atom_id res chain seq x y z
N MET A 1 30.03 -0.61 12.17
CA MET A 1 29.66 -0.07 10.85
C MET A 1 30.74 0.91 10.47
N GLU A 2 31.27 0.77 9.27
CA GLU A 2 32.30 1.64 8.72
C GLU A 2 31.80 2.21 7.39
N GLU A 3 32.08 3.48 7.13
CA GLU A 3 31.75 4.13 5.86
C GLU A 3 33.03 4.28 5.04
N ARG A 4 33.00 3.84 3.77
CA ARG A 4 34.11 4.03 2.83
C ARG A 4 33.60 4.62 1.53
N ASP A 5 34.35 5.53 0.94
CA ASP A 5 34.03 6.07 -0.38
C ASP A 5 34.62 5.18 -1.47
N ALA A 6 33.80 4.82 -2.46
CA ALA A 6 34.23 4.14 -3.67
C ALA A 6 34.52 5.19 -4.75
N THR A 7 35.79 5.32 -5.10
CA THR A 7 36.25 6.17 -6.22
C THR A 7 36.71 5.31 -7.37
N CYS A 8 36.61 5.84 -8.59
CA CYS A 8 37.09 5.15 -9.77
C CYS A 8 38.62 5.04 -9.74
N SER A 9 39.15 3.84 -9.89
CA SER A 9 40.60 3.60 -9.93
C SER A 9 41.30 4.22 -11.15
N ALA A 10 40.56 4.56 -12.20
CA ALA A 10 41.11 5.14 -13.43
C ALA A 10 41.08 6.68 -13.42
N CYS A 11 39.97 7.30 -13.01
CA CYS A 11 39.77 8.75 -13.10
C CYS A 11 39.55 9.46 -11.75
N GLY A 12 39.54 8.72 -10.63
CA GLY A 12 39.33 9.26 -9.29
C GLY A 12 37.89 9.73 -8.99
N THR A 13 36.97 9.70 -9.96
CA THR A 13 35.58 10.15 -9.77
C THR A 13 34.88 9.35 -8.68
N PHE A 14 34.15 10.03 -7.80
CA PHE A 14 33.30 9.41 -6.79
C PHE A 14 32.16 8.61 -7.44
N ILE A 15 32.02 7.34 -7.05
CA ILE A 15 31.00 6.43 -7.57
C ILE A 15 29.86 6.27 -6.55
N ALA A 16 30.21 5.91 -5.32
CA ALA A 16 29.23 5.62 -4.27
C ALA A 16 29.88 5.61 -2.89
N ARG A 17 29.06 5.75 -1.84
CA ARG A 17 29.42 5.45 -0.46
C ARG A 17 29.08 4.00 -0.14
N LEU A 18 30.05 3.29 0.42
CA LEU A 18 29.95 1.90 0.85
C LEU A 18 29.72 1.87 2.36
N LEU A 19 28.61 1.31 2.80
CA LEU A 19 28.30 1.08 4.21
C LEU A 19 28.66 -0.36 4.55
N LEU A 20 29.76 -0.55 5.27
CA LEU A 20 30.28 -1.86 5.65
C LEU A 20 29.71 -2.31 7.00
N ARG A 21 29.16 -3.52 7.03
CA ARG A 21 28.57 -4.13 8.23
C ARG A 21 29.22 -5.49 8.49
N GLY A 22 29.89 -5.60 9.64
CA GLY A 22 30.52 -6.82 10.14
C GLY A 22 31.05 -6.57 11.55
N SER A 23 31.57 -7.62 12.19
CA SER A 23 32.37 -7.49 13.40
C SER A 23 33.67 -6.74 13.09
N ARG A 24 34.37 -6.24 14.13
CA ARG A 24 35.59 -5.48 13.90
C ARG A 24 36.68 -6.33 13.22
N ALA A 25 36.80 -7.60 13.61
CA ALA A 25 37.70 -8.57 12.99
C ALA A 25 37.40 -8.80 11.49
N GLU A 26 36.12 -8.80 11.10
CA GLU A 26 35.73 -8.96 9.69
C GLU A 26 36.06 -7.72 8.86
N LEU A 27 35.85 -6.52 9.43
CA LEU A 27 36.12 -5.24 8.75
C LEU A 27 37.61 -4.92 8.64
N ASP A 28 38.42 -5.40 9.58
CA ASP A 28 39.88 -5.23 9.59
C ASP A 28 40.60 -6.21 8.65
N THR A 29 39.88 -7.11 7.96
CA THR A 29 40.47 -8.03 6.97
C THR A 29 41.07 -7.23 5.81
N PRO A 30 42.37 -7.41 5.49
CA PRO A 30 43.04 -6.68 4.41
C PRO A 30 42.37 -6.90 3.05
N CYS A 31 41.79 -5.84 2.48
CA CYS A 31 41.14 -5.86 1.17
C CYS A 31 41.35 -4.53 0.44
N ALA A 32 41.42 -4.59 -0.89
CA ALA A 32 41.48 -3.44 -1.77
C ALA A 32 40.11 -3.23 -2.44
N ALA A 33 39.58 -2.02 -2.34
CA ALA A 33 38.36 -1.62 -3.05
C ALA A 33 38.72 -1.28 -4.51
N VAL A 34 38.25 -2.07 -5.47
CA VAL A 34 38.56 -1.88 -6.89
C VAL A 34 37.27 -1.57 -7.64
N PHE A 35 37.06 -0.29 -7.94
CA PHE A 35 35.86 0.21 -8.63
C PHE A 35 36.21 1.03 -9.88
N LYS A 36 35.37 0.93 -10.92
CA LYS A 36 35.45 1.69 -12.17
C LYS A 36 34.10 2.35 -12.47
N CYS A 37 34.12 3.63 -12.82
CA CYS A 37 32.90 4.36 -13.18
C CYS A 37 32.39 3.93 -14.56
N GLN A 38 31.14 4.28 -14.88
CA GLN A 38 30.55 3.98 -16.18
C GLN A 38 31.27 4.63 -17.36
N ALA A 39 31.88 5.80 -17.17
CA ALA A 39 32.64 6.47 -18.23
C ALA A 39 33.93 5.71 -18.58
N CYS A 40 34.64 5.18 -17.58
CA CYS A 40 35.88 4.42 -17.77
C CYS A 40 35.65 2.95 -18.13
N SER A 41 34.47 2.41 -17.84
CA SER A 41 34.09 1.04 -18.17
C SER A 41 32.57 0.97 -18.43
N PRO A 42 32.14 1.26 -19.67
CA PRO A 42 30.72 1.29 -20.02
C PRO A 42 30.05 -0.07 -19.88
N VAL A 43 28.78 -0.06 -19.49
CA VAL A 43 27.98 -1.26 -19.20
C VAL A 43 27.73 -2.04 -20.50
N LYS A 44 28.20 -3.29 -20.58
CA LYS A 44 27.70 -4.24 -21.59
C LYS A 44 26.38 -4.80 -21.08
N ILE A 45 25.29 -4.57 -21.83
CA ILE A 45 23.94 -5.02 -21.46
C ILE A 45 23.90 -6.56 -21.57
N GLY A 46 24.21 -7.24 -20.47
CA GLY A 46 24.16 -8.70 -20.38
C GLY A 46 24.16 -9.14 -18.92
N SER A 47 23.06 -9.73 -18.47
CA SER A 47 22.92 -10.45 -17.19
C SER A 47 23.19 -9.62 -15.92
N THR A 48 22.26 -8.74 -15.54
CA THR A 48 22.23 -8.17 -14.18
C THR A 48 21.59 -9.18 -13.21
N SER A 49 22.41 -9.92 -12.45
CA SER A 49 21.94 -10.76 -11.33
C SER A 49 21.90 -9.96 -10.02
N ARG A 50 20.79 -10.06 -9.28
CA ARG A 50 20.55 -9.36 -8.01
C ARG A 50 21.31 -9.92 -6.80
N LYS A 51 22.13 -10.96 -6.97
CA LYS A 51 22.77 -11.69 -5.86
C LYS A 51 24.12 -11.09 -5.46
N ARG A 52 24.16 -9.92 -4.83
CA ARG A 52 25.42 -9.36 -4.28
C ARG A 52 25.73 -9.73 -2.83
N ALA A 53 24.77 -10.26 -2.07
CA ALA A 53 25.05 -10.75 -0.72
C ALA A 53 26.04 -11.94 -0.69
N SER A 54 26.44 -12.50 -1.84
CA SER A 54 27.42 -13.59 -1.93
C SER A 54 28.52 -13.40 -2.99
N GLN A 55 28.70 -12.21 -3.56
CA GLN A 55 29.69 -11.95 -4.63
C GLN A 55 30.49 -10.66 -4.39
N LEU A 56 30.89 -10.44 -3.14
CA LEU A 56 31.62 -9.25 -2.71
C LEU A 56 33.01 -9.15 -3.35
N GLU A 57 33.57 -10.29 -3.75
CA GLU A 57 34.89 -10.46 -4.33
C GLU A 57 34.93 -10.32 -5.86
N ASP A 58 33.77 -10.21 -6.51
CA ASP A 58 33.69 -10.04 -7.96
C ASP A 58 33.92 -8.57 -8.35
N THR A 59 35.14 -8.25 -8.79
CA THR A 59 35.55 -6.91 -9.24
C THR A 59 35.03 -6.54 -10.63
N THR A 60 34.40 -7.48 -11.34
CA THR A 60 33.82 -7.25 -12.67
C THR A 60 32.30 -7.02 -12.63
N ALA A 61 31.66 -7.40 -11.52
CA ALA A 61 30.23 -7.23 -11.34
C ALA A 61 29.80 -5.75 -11.33
N SER A 62 28.59 -5.49 -11.82
CA SER A 62 28.00 -4.15 -11.79
C SER A 62 27.76 -3.67 -10.35
N THR A 63 28.29 -2.50 -10.04
CA THR A 63 28.04 -1.77 -8.81
C THR A 63 26.70 -1.05 -8.91
N ILE A 64 25.64 -1.69 -8.43
CA ILE A 64 24.28 -1.14 -8.35
C ILE A 64 24.11 -0.41 -7.00
N CYS A 65 23.36 0.68 -6.95
CA CYS A 65 22.98 1.31 -5.69
C CYS A 65 21.85 0.53 -5.01
N ASP A 66 21.98 0.19 -3.72
CA ASP A 66 20.95 -0.54 -2.97
C ASP A 66 19.73 0.33 -2.58
N VAL A 67 19.78 1.63 -2.92
CA VAL A 67 18.73 2.61 -2.65
C VAL A 67 17.88 2.81 -3.91
N CYS A 68 18.45 3.34 -5.00
CA CYS A 68 17.71 3.58 -6.26
C CYS A 68 17.83 2.45 -7.30
N MET A 69 18.60 1.40 -7.03
CA MET A 69 18.82 0.29 -7.96
C MET A 69 19.47 0.68 -9.31
N HIS A 70 20.05 1.87 -9.42
CA HIS A 70 20.79 2.29 -10.61
C HIS A 70 22.23 1.77 -10.58
N ILE A 71 22.73 1.33 -11.73
CA ILE A 71 24.16 1.00 -11.90
C ILE A 71 24.95 2.29 -11.77
N GLN A 72 25.97 2.31 -10.91
CA GLN A 72 26.89 3.43 -10.72
C GLN A 72 28.27 3.15 -11.34
N GLY A 73 28.59 1.88 -11.56
CA GLY A 73 29.88 1.45 -12.10
C GLY A 73 30.03 -0.08 -12.08
N HIS A 74 31.27 -0.53 -12.04
CA HIS A 74 31.67 -1.93 -11.86
C HIS A 74 32.72 -2.03 -10.78
N GLY A 75 32.71 -3.08 -9.98
CA GLY A 75 33.71 -3.24 -8.94
C GLY A 75 33.24 -3.99 -7.71
N GLY A 76 34.24 -4.36 -6.92
CA GLY A 76 34.11 -5.18 -5.72
C GLY A 76 35.37 -5.05 -4.86
N PHE A 77 35.54 -5.97 -3.93
CA PHE A 77 36.70 -6.00 -3.05
C PHE A 77 37.63 -7.13 -3.45
N ALA A 78 38.91 -6.82 -3.67
CA ALA A 78 39.93 -7.83 -3.85
C ALA A 78 40.58 -8.13 -2.47
N PRO A 79 40.48 -9.36 -1.93
CA PRO A 79 41.21 -9.71 -0.72
C PRO A 79 42.72 -9.64 -0.98
N ALA A 80 43.50 -9.11 -0.03
CA ALA A 80 44.96 -9.00 -0.18
C ALA A 80 45.70 -10.35 0.04
N GLY A 81 44.97 -11.42 0.37
CA GLY A 81 45.49 -12.77 0.62
C GLY A 81 44.41 -13.84 0.37
N ARG A 82 44.60 -15.06 0.90
CA ARG A 82 43.63 -16.18 0.75
C ARG A 82 42.40 -16.10 1.67
N GLY A 83 42.17 -14.98 2.34
CA GLY A 83 41.05 -14.79 3.26
C GLY A 83 39.73 -14.55 2.52
N VAL A 84 38.63 -15.11 3.03
CA VAL A 84 37.28 -14.85 2.53
C VAL A 84 36.72 -13.60 3.21
N LEU A 85 36.17 -12.67 2.44
CA LEU A 85 35.54 -11.48 2.99
C LEU A 85 34.13 -11.81 3.52
N SER A 86 33.92 -11.68 4.83
CA SER A 86 32.64 -12.04 5.48
C SER A 86 31.78 -10.86 5.94
N PHE A 87 32.16 -9.62 5.60
CA PHE A 87 31.34 -8.44 5.87
C PHE A 87 30.30 -8.19 4.76
N LEU A 88 29.29 -7.39 5.07
CA LEU A 88 28.25 -6.97 4.13
C LEU A 88 28.52 -5.55 3.65
N VAL A 89 28.21 -5.29 2.39
CA VAL A 89 28.35 -3.96 1.77
C VAL A 89 26.98 -3.49 1.29
N GLU A 90 26.59 -2.29 1.72
CA GLU A 90 25.49 -1.55 1.10
C GLU A 90 26.07 -0.38 0.29
N VAL A 91 25.73 -0.30 -1.00
CA VAL A 91 26.22 0.71 -1.94
C VAL A 91 25.18 1.82 -2.09
N VAL A 92 25.56 3.06 -1.80
CA VAL A 92 24.68 4.24 -1.88
C VAL A 92 25.29 5.28 -2.80
N CYS A 93 24.63 5.63 -3.91
CA CYS A 93 25.13 6.68 -4.81
C CYS A 93 25.05 8.07 -4.14
N ALA A 94 25.79 9.06 -4.67
CA ALA A 94 25.81 10.43 -4.14
C ALA A 94 24.39 11.01 -3.97
N SER A 95 23.59 10.96 -5.03
CA SER A 95 22.21 11.47 -5.04
C SER A 95 21.33 10.81 -3.97
N CYS A 96 21.46 9.50 -3.78
CA CYS A 96 20.69 8.79 -2.76
C CYS A 96 21.17 9.09 -1.34
N LEU A 97 22.48 9.30 -1.17
CA LEU A 97 23.05 9.68 0.11
C LEU A 97 22.57 11.06 0.54
N ASP A 98 22.38 11.98 -0.40
CA ASP A 98 21.88 13.33 -0.11
C ASP A 98 20.40 13.34 0.24
N LYS A 99 19.59 12.51 -0.45
CA LYS A 99 18.12 12.52 -0.33
C LYS A 99 17.57 11.58 0.75
N TYR A 100 18.23 10.44 0.99
CA TYR A 100 17.66 9.36 1.79
C TYR A 100 18.52 9.02 3.01
N ARG A 101 17.85 8.50 4.03
CA ARG A 101 18.46 7.94 5.24
C ARG A 101 17.72 6.68 5.64
N ARG A 102 18.45 5.73 6.23
CA ARG A 102 17.87 4.48 6.70
C ARG A 102 17.25 4.64 8.09
N CYS A 103 15.97 4.31 8.22
CA CYS A 103 15.29 4.32 9.51
C CYS A 103 15.55 3.00 10.25
N SER A 104 16.10 3.07 11.46
CA SER A 104 16.47 1.89 12.26
C SER A 104 15.29 1.04 12.76
N ASN A 105 14.07 1.56 12.69
CA ASN A 105 12.88 0.92 13.26
C ASN A 105 11.80 0.57 12.20
N CYS A 106 11.93 1.08 10.97
CA CYS A 106 11.03 0.77 9.87
C CYS A 106 11.30 -0.61 9.26
N GLY A 107 10.31 -1.49 9.27
CA GLY A 107 10.41 -2.84 8.67
C GLY A 107 11.12 -3.83 9.60
N GLY A 108 10.54 -5.03 9.75
CA GLY A 108 11.20 -6.14 10.43
C GLY A 108 12.42 -6.57 9.63
N GLY A 109 13.62 -6.34 10.17
CA GLY A 109 14.86 -6.69 9.50
C GLY A 109 15.01 -8.20 9.32
N SER A 110 15.55 -8.61 8.17
CA SER A 110 16.23 -9.90 8.06
C SER A 110 17.58 -9.79 8.76
N ALA A 111 18.01 -10.86 9.44
CA ALA A 111 19.19 -10.88 10.29
C ALA A 111 20.52 -10.53 9.59
N ARG A 112 20.57 -10.46 8.25
CA ARG A 112 21.79 -10.18 7.47
C ARG A 112 21.68 -9.01 6.48
N GLY A 113 20.55 -8.30 6.37
CA GLY A 113 20.36 -7.22 5.38
C GLY A 113 20.43 -5.80 5.97
N GLY A 114 20.92 -5.67 7.21
CA GLY A 114 20.70 -4.50 8.05
C GLY A 114 19.23 -4.27 8.41
N ILE A 115 18.99 -3.59 9.53
CA ILE A 115 17.64 -3.36 10.07
C ILE A 115 17.18 -2.00 9.55
N GLY A 116 16.03 -1.93 8.86
CA GLY A 116 15.45 -0.66 8.44
C GLY A 116 15.07 -0.52 6.97
N LYS A 117 14.13 0.39 6.67
CA LYS A 117 13.82 0.88 5.32
C LYS A 117 14.47 2.25 5.06
N TRP A 118 14.87 2.50 3.82
CA TRP A 118 15.32 3.83 3.36
C TRP A 118 14.13 4.78 3.20
N ARG A 119 14.28 6.02 3.68
CA ARG A 119 13.27 7.07 3.72
C ARG A 119 13.89 8.43 3.38
N CYS A 120 13.09 9.39 2.91
CA CYS A 120 13.56 10.76 2.71
C CYS A 120 14.07 11.37 4.03
N LYS A 121 15.15 12.16 4.00
CA LYS A 121 15.79 12.73 5.20
C LYS A 121 14.90 13.68 5.98
N GLU A 122 13.98 14.35 5.30
CA GLU A 122 13.00 15.29 5.83
C GLU A 122 12.06 14.62 6.84
N LEU A 123 11.91 13.30 6.78
CA LEU A 123 11.15 12.53 7.79
C LEU A 123 11.92 12.29 9.10
N PHE A 124 13.19 12.70 9.20
CA PHE A 124 14.01 12.48 10.39
C PHE A 124 14.17 13.78 11.19
N GLU A 125 13.26 13.98 12.14
CA GLU A 125 13.30 15.13 13.02
C GLU A 125 14.46 15.05 14.02
N ASN A 126 15.05 16.20 14.37
CA ASN A 126 15.99 16.36 15.48
C ASN A 126 17.17 15.36 15.49
N ASN A 127 17.72 15.04 14.31
CA ASN A 127 18.81 14.07 14.14
C ASN A 127 18.52 12.66 14.68
N ARG A 128 17.25 12.28 14.86
CA ARG A 128 16.87 10.94 15.28
C ARG A 128 17.27 9.89 14.23
N LYS A 129 17.54 8.66 14.69
CA LYS A 129 17.82 7.50 13.83
C LYS A 129 16.54 6.83 13.27
N THR A 130 15.38 7.29 13.73
CA THR A 130 14.04 6.82 13.35
C THR A 130 13.29 7.94 12.65
N CYS A 131 12.50 7.61 11.63
CA CYS A 131 11.65 8.60 10.96
C CYS A 131 10.43 8.97 11.81
N SER A 132 9.67 10.00 11.42
CA SER A 132 8.43 10.45 12.07
C SER A 132 7.24 9.52 11.83
N LEU A 133 7.29 8.66 10.81
CA LEU A 133 6.21 7.71 10.51
C LEU A 133 5.98 6.70 11.64
N SER A 134 4.72 6.28 11.80
CA SER A 134 4.38 5.16 12.69
C SER A 134 5.21 3.90 12.42
N HIS A 135 5.77 3.37 13.50
CA HIS A 135 6.49 2.10 13.53
C HIS A 135 5.66 0.98 14.14
N ALA A 136 4.37 1.23 14.39
CA ALA A 136 3.48 0.25 15.01
C ALA A 136 3.32 -0.96 14.08
N ARG A 137 3.66 -2.14 14.59
CA ARG A 137 3.35 -3.41 13.90
C ARG A 137 1.92 -3.78 14.26
N LEU A 138 1.01 -3.61 13.31
CA LEU A 138 -0.42 -3.87 13.50
C LEU A 138 -0.68 -5.37 13.70
N GLY A 139 0.02 -6.26 12.98
CA GLY A 139 0.07 -7.71 13.25
C GLY A 139 -1.29 -8.35 13.61
N ALA A 140 -1.26 -9.35 14.50
CA ALA A 140 -2.45 -9.99 15.04
C ALA A 140 -2.93 -9.28 16.33
N ARG A 141 -3.18 -7.97 16.25
CA ARG A 141 -3.79 -7.22 17.36
C ARG A 141 -5.30 -7.47 17.44
N ASP A 142 -5.88 -7.15 18.59
CA ASP A 142 -7.33 -7.00 18.74
C ASP A 142 -7.77 -5.78 17.92
N MET A 143 -8.75 -6.01 17.04
CA MET A 143 -9.26 -5.00 16.14
C MET A 143 -10.75 -4.79 16.37
N GLU A 144 -11.22 -3.59 16.06
CA GLU A 144 -12.63 -3.22 16.06
C GLU A 144 -13.00 -2.62 14.71
N LEU A 145 -14.13 -3.05 14.14
CA LEU A 145 -14.68 -2.54 12.89
C LEU A 145 -16.08 -1.99 13.16
N ALA A 146 -16.30 -0.74 12.76
CA ALA A 146 -17.59 -0.07 12.84
C ALA A 146 -17.97 0.51 11.46
N VAL A 147 -19.24 0.37 11.08
CA VAL A 147 -19.79 0.95 9.85
C VAL A 147 -20.78 2.05 10.20
N TRP A 148 -20.69 3.18 9.49
CA TRP A 148 -21.49 4.37 9.71
C TRP A 148 -22.07 4.88 8.39
N ALA A 149 -23.34 5.29 8.40
CA ALA A 149 -23.99 5.97 7.28
C ALA A 149 -23.79 7.49 7.40
N LEU A 150 -23.22 8.09 6.36
CA LEU A 150 -22.96 9.53 6.27
C LEU A 150 -24.09 10.24 5.51
N PRO A 151 -24.44 11.48 5.91
CA PRO A 151 -23.97 12.20 7.10
C PRO A 151 -24.73 11.80 8.38
N ASN A 152 -25.84 11.07 8.27
CA ASN A 152 -26.84 10.91 9.31
C ASN A 152 -26.30 10.40 10.66
N ASP A 153 -25.44 9.39 10.65
CA ASP A 153 -24.98 8.76 11.90
C ASP A 153 -23.89 9.58 12.62
N LEU A 154 -23.20 10.47 11.88
CA LEU A 154 -22.06 11.25 12.39
C LEU A 154 -22.35 12.74 12.56
N ALA A 155 -23.43 13.26 11.97
CA ALA A 155 -23.80 14.67 12.08
C ALA A 155 -24.01 15.07 13.55
N GLY A 156 -23.28 16.10 14.00
CA GLY A 156 -23.41 16.63 15.37
C GLY A 156 -22.67 15.86 16.47
N ARG A 157 -21.94 14.78 16.14
CA ARG A 157 -21.08 14.07 17.10
C ARG A 157 -19.88 14.95 17.50
N LYS A 158 -19.57 15.01 18.80
CA LYS A 158 -18.44 15.79 19.34
C LYS A 158 -17.09 15.21 18.92
N GLU A 159 -17.05 13.92 18.61
CA GLU A 159 -15.86 13.16 18.24
C GLU A 159 -15.51 13.29 16.74
N LEU A 160 -16.41 13.86 15.92
CA LEU A 160 -16.21 13.99 14.47
C LEU A 160 -14.92 14.77 14.09
N PRO A 161 -14.57 15.91 14.73
CA PRO A 161 -13.32 16.60 14.44
C PRO A 161 -12.08 15.73 14.72
N ALA A 162 -12.07 15.00 15.84
CA ALA A 162 -10.98 14.11 16.21
C ALA A 162 -10.86 12.90 15.25
N LEU A 163 -11.99 12.39 14.77
CA LEU A 163 -12.01 11.35 13.72
C LEU A 163 -11.39 11.87 12.42
N LEU A 164 -11.73 13.10 11.99
CA LEU A 164 -11.18 13.69 10.77
C LEU A 164 -9.66 13.91 10.89
N GLU A 165 -9.18 14.32 12.05
CA GLU A 165 -7.73 14.43 12.34
C GLU A 165 -7.03 13.07 12.30
N ALA A 166 -7.67 12.02 12.84
CA ALA A 166 -7.16 10.65 12.74
C ALA A 166 -7.11 10.14 11.30
N CYS A 167 -8.14 10.43 10.48
CA CYS A 167 -8.16 10.12 9.06
C CYS A 167 -7.06 10.85 8.28
N ASP A 168 -6.85 12.14 8.57
CA ASP A 168 -5.78 12.95 7.95
C ASP A 168 -4.39 12.42 8.31
N THR A 169 -4.18 12.11 9.60
CA THR A 169 -2.93 11.50 10.09
C THR A 169 -2.68 10.16 9.39
N LEU A 170 -3.68 9.28 9.34
CA LEU A 170 -3.55 7.98 8.68
C LEU A 170 -3.22 8.15 7.20
N TRP A 171 -3.99 8.98 6.48
CA TRP A 171 -3.75 9.25 5.06
C TRP A 171 -2.33 9.78 4.83
N ARG A 172 -1.88 10.77 5.62
CA ARG A 172 -0.55 11.38 5.52
C ARG A 172 0.56 10.36 5.78
N GLU A 173 0.43 9.56 6.83
CA GLU A 173 1.41 8.51 7.15
C GLU A 173 1.54 7.47 6.03
N HIS A 174 0.42 6.96 5.50
CA HIS A 174 0.42 5.96 4.43
C HIS A 174 0.96 6.51 3.10
N THR A 175 0.58 7.74 2.78
CA THR A 175 1.04 8.51 1.62
C THR A 175 2.56 8.69 1.67
N LEU A 176 3.09 9.19 2.78
CA LEU A 176 4.53 9.35 3.00
C LEU A 176 5.27 8.01 3.07
N ALA A 177 4.68 6.98 3.67
CA ALA A 177 5.28 5.65 3.74
C ALA A 177 5.53 5.02 2.35
N LYS A 178 4.95 5.57 1.28
CA LYS A 178 4.98 5.00 -0.07
C LYS A 178 5.59 5.93 -1.11
N MET A 179 5.49 7.24 -0.92
CA MET A 179 6.17 8.21 -1.78
C MET A 179 7.53 8.65 -1.23
N ALA A 180 7.72 8.69 0.09
CA ALA A 180 9.00 9.01 0.70
C ALA A 180 9.91 7.77 0.84
N VAL A 181 9.95 6.93 -0.20
CA VAL A 181 10.92 5.85 -0.37
C VAL A 181 11.73 6.06 -1.64
N PRO A 182 12.94 5.49 -1.69
CA PRO A 182 13.66 5.39 -2.95
C PRO A 182 12.84 4.65 -4.01
N GLU A 183 12.84 5.19 -5.22
CA GLU A 183 12.28 4.52 -6.39
C GLU A 183 13.14 3.29 -6.70
N ALA A 184 12.61 2.10 -6.42
CA ALA A 184 13.24 0.85 -6.80
C ALA A 184 12.66 0.41 -8.15
N ARG A 185 13.51 0.28 -9.17
CA ARG A 185 13.14 -0.35 -10.44
C ARG A 185 12.48 -1.71 -10.16
N PRO A 186 11.32 -2.04 -10.74
CA PRO A 186 10.85 -3.42 -10.75
C PRO A 186 11.94 -4.31 -11.38
N PRO A 187 12.12 -5.57 -10.93
CA PRO A 187 12.95 -6.51 -11.68
C PRO A 187 12.48 -6.54 -13.13
N PRO A 188 13.38 -6.68 -14.11
CA PRO A 188 12.94 -7.24 -15.39
C PRO A 188 12.22 -8.55 -15.05
N SER A 189 10.93 -8.63 -15.36
CA SER A 189 10.16 -9.85 -15.16
C SER A 189 10.81 -10.97 -15.98
N PRO A 190 11.09 -12.15 -15.43
CA PRO A 190 11.61 -13.27 -16.21
C PRO A 190 10.62 -13.81 -17.27
N SER A 191 9.37 -13.32 -17.27
CA SER A 191 8.24 -14.00 -17.91
C SER A 191 7.84 -13.48 -19.30
N LEU A 192 8.69 -12.74 -20.01
CA LEU A 192 8.44 -12.34 -21.41
C LEU A 192 9.36 -13.00 -22.44
N LEU A 193 9.94 -14.17 -22.11
CA LEU A 193 10.78 -14.92 -23.05
C LEU A 193 10.07 -16.00 -23.87
N LEU A 194 8.74 -16.15 -23.79
CA LEU A 194 8.02 -17.14 -24.59
C LEU A 194 6.62 -16.66 -24.99
N THR A 195 6.53 -15.71 -25.92
CA THR A 195 5.50 -15.74 -26.97
C THR A 195 6.06 -15.05 -28.21
N ARG A 196 6.41 -15.88 -29.21
CA ARG A 196 6.70 -15.45 -30.58
C ARG A 196 5.43 -14.80 -31.16
N SER A 197 5.44 -13.49 -31.37
CA SER A 197 4.61 -12.84 -32.37
C SER A 197 5.48 -11.86 -33.17
N PRO A 198 5.53 -11.92 -34.51
CA PRO A 198 6.54 -11.23 -35.31
C PRO A 198 6.19 -9.78 -35.72
N PHE A 199 5.21 -9.14 -35.07
CA PHE A 199 4.76 -7.79 -35.44
C PHE A 199 4.69 -6.85 -34.22
N PHE A 200 5.83 -6.52 -33.61
CA PHE A 200 6.01 -5.28 -32.85
C PHE A 200 7.52 -5.03 -32.71
N PHE A 201 8.12 -4.45 -33.75
CA PHE A 201 9.36 -3.69 -33.60
C PHE A 201 8.99 -2.36 -32.97
N MET A 202 9.12 -2.26 -31.65
CA MET A 202 9.27 -0.97 -30.97
C MET A 202 10.66 -0.91 -30.35
N ASP A 203 11.36 0.16 -30.70
CA ASP A 203 12.72 0.48 -30.32
C ASP A 203 13.02 0.24 -28.84
N GLY A 204 14.07 -0.54 -28.62
CA GLY A 204 14.72 -0.72 -27.34
C GLY A 204 15.55 0.51 -26.98
N ALA A 205 14.92 1.53 -26.44
CA ALA A 205 15.55 2.56 -25.62
C ALA A 205 14.45 3.32 -24.86
N GLN A 206 14.65 3.60 -23.58
CA GLN A 206 13.78 4.44 -22.74
C GLN A 206 12.45 3.83 -22.25
N VAL A 207 12.49 2.74 -21.48
CA VAL A 207 11.36 2.41 -20.58
C VAL A 207 11.92 2.05 -19.21
N LEU A 208 11.95 3.04 -18.31
CA LEU A 208 11.97 2.96 -16.82
C LEU A 208 12.78 4.07 -16.13
N GLU A 209 13.07 5.19 -16.79
CA GLU A 209 13.75 6.30 -16.10
C GLU A 209 12.82 7.29 -15.38
N HIS A 210 11.48 7.22 -15.52
CA HIS A 210 10.59 8.28 -14.99
C HIS A 210 9.28 7.70 -14.40
N GLN A 211 9.29 6.98 -13.27
CA GLN A 211 8.02 6.42 -12.73
C GLN A 211 7.33 7.24 -11.64
N ASN A 212 7.89 8.39 -11.23
CA ASN A 212 7.13 9.41 -10.52
C ASN A 212 7.31 10.78 -11.20
N GLY A 213 6.22 11.52 -11.39
CA GLY A 213 6.29 12.96 -11.66
C GLY A 213 6.76 13.76 -10.43
N ILE A 214 6.98 13.08 -9.30
CA ILE A 214 7.39 13.61 -8.00
C ILE A 214 8.76 13.02 -7.61
N LYS A 215 9.81 13.84 -7.68
CA LYS A 215 11.22 13.47 -7.49
C LYS A 215 11.81 13.92 -6.15
N THR A 216 11.15 14.85 -5.46
CA THR A 216 11.65 15.46 -4.21
C THR A 216 10.58 15.46 -3.12
N TYR A 217 11.00 15.54 -1.85
CA TYR A 217 10.06 15.69 -0.74
C TYR A 217 9.22 16.97 -0.86
N ALA A 218 9.82 18.06 -1.35
CA ALA A 218 9.11 19.31 -1.61
C ALA A 218 7.98 19.15 -2.63
N GLU A 219 8.18 18.35 -3.68
CA GLU A 219 7.12 18.05 -4.65
C GLU A 219 6.03 17.16 -4.05
N ILE A 220 6.36 16.21 -3.16
CA ILE A 220 5.37 15.43 -2.40
C ILE A 220 4.51 16.38 -1.55
N ASP A 221 5.14 17.32 -0.86
CA ASP A 221 4.46 18.29 -0.02
C ASP A 221 3.52 19.18 -0.85
N ALA A 222 4.05 19.83 -1.88
CA ALA A 222 3.31 20.76 -2.72
C ALA A 222 2.17 20.11 -3.51
N ARG A 223 2.39 18.93 -4.11
CA ARG A 223 1.42 18.30 -5.03
C ARG A 223 0.49 17.31 -4.35
N VAL A 224 0.80 16.84 -3.13
CA VAL A 224 -0.03 15.86 -2.44
C VAL A 224 -0.42 16.30 -1.05
N LEU A 225 0.53 16.64 -0.18
CA LEU A 225 0.21 16.92 1.22
C LEU A 225 -0.57 18.22 1.42
N GLN A 226 -0.26 19.27 0.67
CA GLN A 226 -0.95 20.57 0.77
C GLN A 226 -2.42 20.52 0.33
N HIS A 227 -2.78 19.60 -0.56
CA HIS A 227 -4.18 19.36 -0.94
C HIS A 227 -4.98 18.66 0.18
N GLY A 228 -4.29 18.09 1.16
CA GLY A 228 -4.86 17.46 2.35
C GLY A 228 -5.70 16.22 2.05
N PHE A 229 -6.36 15.73 3.09
CA PHE A 229 -7.29 14.61 3.00
C PHE A 229 -8.49 14.91 2.09
N SER A 230 -8.36 14.54 0.80
CA SER A 230 -9.38 14.80 -0.25
C SER A 230 -10.77 14.25 0.06
N ALA A 231 -10.91 13.22 0.89
CA ALA A 231 -12.23 12.64 1.21
C ALA A 231 -12.95 13.36 2.37
N ARG A 232 -12.36 14.39 2.96
CA ARG A 232 -12.96 15.22 4.03
C ARG A 232 -14.36 15.74 3.68
N PRO A 233 -14.66 16.20 2.44
CA PRO A 233 -15.99 16.68 2.08
C PRO A 233 -17.09 15.62 2.20
N LEU A 234 -16.77 14.33 2.12
CA LEU A 234 -17.78 13.28 2.31
C LEU A 234 -18.37 13.22 3.72
N PHE A 235 -17.57 13.61 4.71
CA PHE A 235 -17.98 13.58 6.11
C PHE A 235 -18.75 14.83 6.52
N THR A 236 -18.57 15.93 5.79
CA THR A 236 -19.09 17.25 6.18
C THR A 236 -20.20 17.77 5.27
N GLN A 237 -20.28 17.31 4.01
CA GLN A 237 -21.27 17.77 3.05
C GLN A 237 -22.40 16.75 2.88
N PRO A 238 -23.64 17.19 2.60
CA PRO A 238 -24.76 16.29 2.34
C PRO A 238 -24.51 15.42 1.10
N PRO A 239 -25.18 14.26 0.93
CA PRO A 239 -25.01 13.37 -0.20
C PRO A 239 -25.24 14.07 -1.55
N GLN A 240 -24.70 13.52 -2.63
CA GLN A 240 -24.77 14.13 -3.97
C GLN A 240 -26.21 14.26 -4.49
N SER A 241 -27.08 13.32 -4.16
CA SER A 241 -28.52 13.42 -4.41
C SER A 241 -29.29 12.62 -3.38
N ALA A 242 -30.63 12.74 -3.39
CA ALA A 242 -31.52 11.96 -2.53
C ALA A 242 -31.37 10.43 -2.70
N HIS A 243 -30.91 9.98 -3.88
CA HIS A 243 -30.68 8.58 -4.21
C HIS A 243 -29.25 8.09 -3.92
N HIS A 244 -28.39 8.94 -3.37
CA HIS A 244 -27.05 8.57 -2.95
C HIS A 244 -27.01 8.32 -1.45
N ARG A 245 -26.36 7.23 -1.07
CA ARG A 245 -26.02 6.91 0.32
C ARG A 245 -24.52 6.69 0.42
N THR A 246 -23.89 7.28 1.43
CA THR A 246 -22.46 7.14 1.67
C THR A 246 -22.26 6.37 2.95
N TYR A 247 -21.41 5.36 2.91
CA TYR A 247 -21.09 4.51 4.04
C TYR A 247 -19.59 4.54 4.28
N VAL A 248 -19.19 4.54 5.56
CA VAL A 248 -17.79 4.48 5.96
C VAL A 248 -17.57 3.36 6.96
N ALA A 249 -16.56 2.54 6.69
CA ALA A 249 -16.08 1.51 7.60
C ALA A 249 -14.76 1.99 8.21
N LEU A 250 -14.75 2.08 9.55
CA LEU A 250 -13.59 2.47 10.34
C LEU A 250 -13.05 1.23 11.04
N VAL A 251 -11.75 0.96 10.85
CA VAL A 251 -11.07 -0.13 11.53
C VAL A 251 -10.02 0.42 12.48
N TRP A 252 -10.17 0.03 13.74
CA TRP A 252 -9.35 0.44 14.86
C TRP A 252 -8.53 -0.74 15.37
N ALA A 253 -7.26 -0.49 15.66
CA ALA A 253 -6.38 -1.47 16.29
C ALA A 253 -6.14 -1.07 17.75
N LYS A 254 -6.39 -1.97 18.70
CA LYS A 254 -6.06 -1.71 20.10
C LYS A 254 -4.55 -1.51 20.26
N THR A 255 -4.19 -0.45 20.97
CA THR A 255 -2.79 -0.11 21.26
C THR A 255 -2.31 -1.00 22.39
N ARG A 256 -1.20 -1.72 22.14
CA ARG A 256 -0.49 -2.48 23.17
C ARG A 256 0.90 -1.92 23.33
N ALA A 257 1.38 -1.85 24.57
CA ALA A 257 2.75 -1.48 24.85
C ALA A 257 3.69 -2.51 24.20
N ARG A 258 4.81 -2.06 23.63
CA ARG A 258 5.76 -2.95 22.93
C ARG A 258 6.30 -4.10 23.82
N ARG A 259 6.33 -3.90 25.14
CA ARG A 259 6.79 -4.88 26.13
C ARG A 259 5.67 -5.76 26.69
N ASP A 260 4.43 -5.48 26.34
CA ASP A 260 3.28 -6.29 26.75
C ASP A 260 3.30 -7.62 26.00
N ARG A 261 3.39 -8.72 26.77
CA ARG A 261 3.39 -10.10 26.28
C ARG A 261 2.06 -10.81 26.55
N SER A 262 1.05 -10.10 27.05
CA SER A 262 -0.27 -10.68 27.29
C SER A 262 -0.86 -11.24 25.99
N ARG A 263 -1.56 -12.37 26.09
CA ARG A 263 -2.26 -12.96 24.94
C ARG A 263 -3.35 -11.98 24.46
N PRO A 264 -3.51 -11.78 23.14
CA PRO A 264 -4.63 -11.03 22.59
C PRO A 264 -5.98 -11.54 23.07
N GLU A 265 -6.97 -10.65 23.20
CA GLU A 265 -8.32 -11.04 23.63
C GLU A 265 -8.92 -12.07 22.66
N TRP A 266 -8.70 -11.87 21.35
CA TRP A 266 -9.12 -12.84 20.32
C TRP A 266 -8.45 -14.22 20.43
N ALA A 267 -7.26 -14.29 21.03
CA ALA A 267 -6.50 -15.53 21.25
C ALA A 267 -6.89 -16.24 22.56
N GLN A 268 -7.66 -15.56 23.42
CA GLN A 268 -8.21 -16.13 24.65
C GLN A 268 -9.62 -16.71 24.43
N SER A 269 -10.40 -16.11 23.52
CA SER A 269 -11.74 -16.60 23.13
C SER A 269 -11.67 -17.87 22.28
N ARG A 270 -12.52 -18.88 22.56
CA ARG A 270 -12.62 -20.09 21.73
C ARG A 270 -13.39 -19.77 20.44
N ALA A 271 -13.24 -20.63 19.43
CA ALA A 271 -13.98 -20.48 18.17
C ALA A 271 -15.50 -20.58 18.38
N GLU A 272 -15.93 -21.40 19.35
CA GLU A 272 -17.34 -21.59 19.73
C GLU A 272 -17.98 -20.31 20.32
N ASP A 273 -17.18 -19.41 20.89
CA ASP A 273 -17.65 -18.18 21.53
C ASP A 273 -17.81 -17.00 20.54
N LYS A 274 -17.43 -17.20 19.26
CA LYS A 274 -17.43 -16.15 18.24
C LYS A 274 -18.70 -16.21 17.39
N SER A 275 -19.66 -15.33 17.70
CA SER A 275 -20.88 -15.17 16.90
C SER A 275 -20.65 -14.26 15.68
N ILE A 276 -21.44 -14.47 14.61
CA ILE A 276 -21.51 -13.52 13.48
C ILE A 276 -22.07 -12.16 13.86
N ALA A 277 -22.74 -12.03 15.02
CA ALA A 277 -23.26 -10.76 15.51
C ALA A 277 -22.15 -9.88 16.10
N ASP A 278 -21.20 -10.48 16.83
CA ASP A 278 -20.17 -9.75 17.57
C ASP A 278 -18.82 -9.71 16.86
N TRP A 279 -18.57 -10.65 15.93
CA TRP A 279 -17.30 -10.76 15.22
C TRP A 279 -17.47 -10.61 13.71
N VAL A 280 -16.50 -9.94 13.09
CA VAL A 280 -16.38 -9.80 11.63
C VAL A 280 -15.33 -10.77 11.09
N ALA A 281 -14.24 -10.95 11.85
CA ALA A 281 -13.19 -11.92 11.56
C ALA A 281 -12.56 -12.38 12.86
N TYR A 282 -11.70 -13.40 12.79
CA TYR A 282 -11.14 -14.05 13.97
C TYR A 282 -10.47 -13.10 14.98
N ASN A 283 -9.83 -12.01 14.53
CA ASN A 283 -9.20 -11.00 15.39
C ASN A 283 -9.92 -9.63 15.36
N THR A 284 -11.09 -9.54 14.73
CA THR A 284 -11.80 -8.28 14.49
C THR A 284 -13.22 -8.36 15.00
N ARG A 285 -13.52 -7.57 16.04
CA ARG A 285 -14.86 -7.41 16.60
C ARG A 285 -15.65 -6.36 15.86
N ARG A 286 -16.97 -6.51 15.86
CA ARG A 286 -17.89 -5.48 15.42
C ARG A 286 -18.08 -4.49 16.58
N SER A 287 -18.03 -3.19 16.28
CA SER A 287 -18.12 -2.14 17.29
C SER A 287 -19.14 -1.10 16.86
N THR A 288 -19.81 -0.50 17.84
CA THR A 288 -20.72 0.64 17.67
C THR A 288 -20.09 1.94 18.17
N VAL A 289 -18.81 1.89 18.58
CA VAL A 289 -18.08 3.04 19.12
C VAL A 289 -17.34 3.74 17.98
N LEU A 290 -17.57 5.05 17.84
CA LEU A 290 -16.97 5.85 16.77
C LEU A 290 -15.46 6.00 16.94
N PHE A 291 -15.01 6.21 18.18
CA PHE A 291 -13.62 6.41 18.55
C PHE A 291 -13.28 5.57 19.81
N PRO A 292 -12.93 4.28 19.65
CA PRO A 292 -12.66 3.41 20.78
C PRO A 292 -11.40 3.85 21.54
N ALA A 293 -11.46 3.78 22.87
CA ALA A 293 -10.35 4.17 23.73
C ALA A 293 -9.11 3.30 23.49
N ASN A 294 -7.93 3.88 23.68
CA ASN A 294 -6.63 3.21 23.52
C ASN A 294 -6.44 2.55 22.15
N SER A 295 -7.10 3.05 21.10
CA SER A 295 -7.02 2.46 19.76
C SER A 295 -6.46 3.44 18.74
N VAL A 296 -5.83 2.90 17.70
CA VAL A 296 -5.29 3.67 16.57
C VAL A 296 -6.08 3.31 15.32
N LEU A 297 -6.55 4.33 14.60
CA LEU A 297 -7.20 4.13 13.31
C LEU A 297 -6.17 3.54 12.34
N CYS A 298 -6.54 2.46 11.65
CA CYS A 298 -5.61 1.75 10.78
C CYS A 298 -6.17 1.45 9.40
N GLY A 299 -7.47 1.67 9.19
CA GLY A 299 -8.09 1.50 7.89
C GLY A 299 -9.41 2.24 7.82
N VAL A 300 -9.64 2.87 6.67
CA VAL A 300 -10.93 3.50 6.34
C VAL A 300 -11.30 3.10 4.93
N TRP A 301 -12.48 2.52 4.81
CA TRP A 301 -13.10 2.17 3.53
C TRP A 301 -14.38 2.94 3.39
N ILE A 302 -14.63 3.41 2.18
CA ILE A 302 -15.75 4.27 1.86
C ILE A 302 -16.50 3.61 0.72
N ALA A 303 -17.82 3.59 0.84
CA ALA A 303 -18.69 3.17 -0.22
C ALA A 303 -19.76 4.24 -0.50
N GLU A 304 -20.08 4.42 -1.77
CA GLU A 304 -21.21 5.23 -2.20
C GLU A 304 -22.17 4.37 -3.01
N TRP A 305 -23.39 4.24 -2.51
CA TRP A 305 -24.46 3.52 -3.18
C TRP A 305 -25.37 4.50 -3.91
N ASN A 306 -25.41 4.38 -5.24
CA ASN A 306 -26.43 4.99 -6.07
C ASN A 306 -27.58 3.99 -6.22
N ILE A 307 -28.69 4.31 -5.56
CA ILE A 307 -29.86 3.43 -5.47
C ILE A 307 -30.48 3.22 -6.85
N LYS A 308 -30.62 4.30 -7.63
CA LYS A 308 -31.30 4.30 -8.94
C LYS A 308 -30.57 3.44 -9.96
N ASP A 309 -29.24 3.60 -10.03
CA ASP A 309 -28.41 2.86 -10.98
C ASP A 309 -27.93 1.51 -10.41
N ARG A 310 -28.31 1.19 -9.17
CA ARG A 310 -27.90 -0.02 -8.44
C ARG A 310 -26.39 -0.23 -8.45
N THR A 311 -25.63 0.87 -8.41
CA THR A 311 -24.16 0.85 -8.41
C THR A 311 -23.58 1.19 -7.04
N PHE A 312 -22.52 0.48 -6.68
CA PHE A 312 -21.82 0.59 -5.42
C PHE A 312 -20.37 0.98 -5.71
N SER A 313 -20.06 2.27 -5.57
CA SER A 313 -18.70 2.79 -5.73
C SER A 313 -17.90 2.50 -4.48
N MET A 314 -16.68 2.01 -4.68
CA MET A 314 -15.82 1.48 -3.64
C MET A 314 -14.50 2.24 -3.60
N SER A 315 -14.12 2.74 -2.43
CA SER A 315 -12.89 3.52 -2.26
C SER A 315 -12.25 3.31 -0.88
N THR A 316 -11.01 3.75 -0.74
CA THR A 316 -10.28 3.76 0.53
C THR A 316 -9.38 4.99 0.59
N ILE A 317 -9.20 5.50 1.81
CA ILE A 317 -8.28 6.62 2.07
C ILE A 317 -6.82 6.15 2.12
N CYS A 318 -6.59 4.83 2.23
CA CYS A 318 -5.28 4.21 2.29
C CYS A 318 -5.04 3.31 1.07
N PRO A 319 -5.04 3.83 -0.17
CA PRO A 319 -4.88 3.01 -1.37
C PRO A 319 -3.49 2.36 -1.49
N PHE A 320 -2.57 2.64 -0.56
CA PHE A 320 -1.18 2.22 -0.68
C PHE A 320 -0.76 1.08 0.23
N ASP A 321 -1.65 0.54 1.07
CA ASP A 321 -1.30 -0.54 2.00
C ASP A 321 -1.62 -1.92 1.41
N TYR A 322 -0.58 -2.61 0.93
CA TYR A 322 -0.71 -3.85 0.15
C TYR A 322 -0.68 -5.12 1.02
N VAL A 323 -0.21 -5.08 2.27
CA VAL A 323 0.08 -6.34 3.00
C VAL A 323 -0.87 -6.59 4.16
N ASP A 324 -1.25 -5.58 4.95
CA ASP A 324 -2.10 -5.78 6.14
C ASP A 324 -3.56 -5.34 5.92
N VAL A 325 -3.80 -4.44 4.96
CA VAL A 325 -5.14 -3.93 4.58
C VAL A 325 -5.80 -4.79 3.50
N GLU A 326 -5.03 -5.60 2.76
CA GLU A 326 -5.51 -6.48 1.68
C GLU A 326 -6.43 -7.60 2.20
N ASP A 327 -6.10 -8.21 3.34
CA ASP A 327 -6.97 -9.24 3.98
C ASP A 327 -8.24 -8.64 4.61
N ARG A 328 -8.20 -7.35 4.94
CA ARG A 328 -9.27 -6.65 5.68
C ARG A 328 -10.26 -5.92 4.78
N SER A 329 -9.83 -5.56 3.57
CA SER A 329 -10.67 -4.88 2.59
C SER A 329 -11.95 -5.66 2.27
N PRO A 330 -11.90 -6.99 1.99
CA PRO A 330 -13.12 -7.76 1.75
C PRO A 330 -14.10 -7.76 2.92
N LEU A 331 -13.58 -7.77 4.15
CA LEU A 331 -14.39 -7.74 5.38
C LEU A 331 -15.09 -6.39 5.53
N ALA A 332 -14.34 -5.29 5.38
CA ALA A 332 -14.90 -3.94 5.47
C ALA A 332 -15.96 -3.69 4.38
N PHE A 333 -15.69 -4.10 3.14
CA PHE A 333 -16.66 -3.96 2.05
C PHE A 333 -17.88 -4.87 2.22
N GLY A 334 -17.71 -6.07 2.77
CA GLY A 334 -18.82 -6.94 3.14
C GLY A 334 -19.76 -6.28 4.17
N GLU A 335 -19.18 -5.67 5.21
CA GLU A 335 -19.97 -4.96 6.24
C GLU A 335 -20.63 -3.68 5.69
N LEU A 336 -19.97 -2.94 4.80
CA LEU A 336 -20.56 -1.80 4.10
C LEU A 336 -21.77 -2.20 3.26
N LEU A 337 -21.64 -3.30 2.51
CA LEU A 337 -22.72 -3.83 1.68
C LEU A 337 -23.86 -4.37 2.54
N TYR A 338 -23.55 -5.08 3.62
CA TYR A 338 -24.55 -5.57 4.58
C TYR A 338 -25.35 -4.42 5.20
N ARG A 339 -24.69 -3.32 5.59
CA ARG A 339 -25.37 -2.11 6.08
C ARG A 339 -26.29 -1.50 5.03
N ALA A 340 -25.85 -1.41 3.77
CA ALA A 340 -26.69 -0.90 2.69
C ALA A 340 -27.96 -1.75 2.48
N LEU A 341 -27.85 -3.08 2.59
CA LEU A 341 -29.00 -3.99 2.51
C LEU A 341 -29.96 -3.86 3.71
N LEU A 342 -29.44 -3.62 4.91
CA LEU A 342 -30.27 -3.33 6.08
C LEU A 342 -31.05 -2.03 5.89
N ASP A 343 -30.38 -0.97 5.44
CA ASP A 343 -31.04 0.32 5.16
C ASP A 343 -32.09 0.17 4.06
N ALA A 344 -31.82 -0.63 3.03
CA ALA A 344 -32.79 -0.94 1.98
C ALA A 344 -34.02 -1.66 2.55
N ARG A 345 -33.83 -2.67 3.40
CA ARG A 345 -34.92 -3.39 4.06
C ARG A 345 -35.77 -2.44 4.91
N ASP A 346 -35.12 -1.63 5.74
CA ASP A 346 -35.81 -0.72 6.66
C ASP A 346 -36.54 0.39 5.89
N HIS A 347 -35.95 0.88 4.78
CA HIS A 347 -36.62 1.81 3.86
C HIS A 347 -37.84 1.19 3.19
N ASN A 348 -37.70 -0.01 2.61
CA ASN A 348 -38.78 -0.69 1.87
C ASN A 348 -39.94 -1.09 2.79
N ALA A 349 -39.65 -1.34 4.08
CA ALA A 349 -40.69 -1.57 5.08
C ALA A 349 -41.47 -0.28 5.40
N ALA A 350 -40.79 0.88 5.39
CA ALA A 350 -41.39 2.18 5.67
C ALA A 350 -42.05 2.83 4.44
N HIS A 351 -41.55 2.56 3.23
CA HIS A 351 -42.00 3.12 1.95
C HIS A 351 -42.18 2.00 0.91
N PRO A 352 -43.24 1.18 1.03
CA PRO A 352 -43.49 0.09 0.08
C PRO A 352 -43.69 0.56 -1.37
N GLU A 353 -44.05 1.83 -1.57
CA GLU A 353 -44.28 2.47 -2.87
C GLU A 353 -43.01 2.87 -3.63
N ASP A 354 -41.86 3.00 -2.94
CA ASP A 354 -40.55 3.34 -3.53
C ASP A 354 -39.47 2.34 -3.05
N PRO A 355 -39.55 1.07 -3.49
CA PRO A 355 -38.63 0.06 -3.00
C PRO A 355 -37.22 0.27 -3.54
N TRP A 356 -36.25 0.36 -2.64
CA TRP A 356 -34.83 0.32 -2.95
C TRP A 356 -34.41 -1.11 -3.28
N GLU A 357 -33.95 -1.30 -4.52
CA GLU A 357 -33.42 -2.58 -4.98
C GLU A 357 -31.94 -2.74 -4.59
N PRO A 358 -31.47 -3.96 -4.26
CA PRO A 358 -30.09 -4.18 -3.84
C PRO A 358 -29.08 -3.83 -4.95
N PRO A 359 -27.85 -3.42 -4.59
CA PRO A 359 -26.79 -3.14 -5.55
C PRO A 359 -26.49 -4.34 -6.45
N GLN A 360 -26.35 -4.11 -7.76
CA GLN A 360 -25.97 -5.13 -8.74
C GLN A 360 -24.52 -4.99 -9.20
N HIS A 361 -23.99 -3.77 -9.19
CA HIS A 361 -22.68 -3.45 -9.75
C HIS A 361 -21.81 -2.85 -8.66
N VAL A 362 -20.62 -3.39 -8.45
CA VAL A 362 -19.59 -2.76 -7.60
C VAL A 362 -18.45 -2.27 -8.49
N TRP A 363 -17.92 -1.10 -8.22
CA TRP A 363 -16.85 -0.53 -9.03
C TRP A 363 -15.89 0.31 -8.20
N ALA A 364 -14.68 0.50 -8.71
CA ALA A 364 -13.64 1.29 -8.07
C ALA A 364 -12.97 2.23 -9.07
N ALA A 365 -12.78 3.47 -8.63
CA ALA A 365 -12.02 4.50 -9.32
C ALA A 365 -10.57 4.52 -8.82
N VAL A 366 -9.60 4.37 -9.73
CA VAL A 366 -8.17 4.33 -9.40
C VAL A 366 -7.41 5.41 -10.17
N LYS A 367 -6.92 6.42 -9.46
CA LYS A 367 -6.01 7.45 -9.98
C LYS A 367 -4.93 7.75 -8.94
N THR A 368 -3.67 7.56 -9.33
CA THR A 368 -2.49 7.79 -8.46
C THR A 368 -1.24 8.10 -9.29
N ASP A 369 -0.42 9.05 -8.83
CA ASP A 369 0.77 9.54 -9.54
C ASP A 369 1.82 8.42 -9.77
N ALA A 370 2.05 7.57 -8.77
CA ALA A 370 3.02 6.50 -8.88
C ALA A 370 2.49 5.34 -9.76
N TYR A 371 3.01 5.21 -10.98
CA TYR A 371 2.59 4.21 -11.95
C TYR A 371 2.60 2.78 -11.39
N THR A 372 3.66 2.41 -10.64
CA THR A 372 3.78 1.08 -10.05
C THR A 372 2.74 0.80 -8.98
N LEU A 373 2.29 1.83 -8.25
CA LEU A 373 1.20 1.70 -7.27
C LEU A 373 -0.13 1.51 -7.99
N ARG A 374 -0.38 2.28 -9.06
CA ARG A 374 -1.57 2.14 -9.90
C ARG A 374 -1.71 0.72 -10.45
N MET A 375 -0.63 0.20 -11.05
CA MET A 375 -0.63 -1.15 -11.61
C MET A 375 -0.88 -2.22 -10.56
N ARG A 376 -0.27 -2.11 -9.38
CA ARG A 376 -0.49 -3.07 -8.29
C ARG A 376 -1.92 -3.05 -7.77
N LEU A 377 -2.55 -1.87 -7.67
CA LEU A 377 -3.94 -1.75 -7.24
C LEU A 377 -4.90 -2.40 -8.22
N VAL A 378 -4.73 -2.09 -9.51
CA VAL A 378 -5.52 -2.70 -10.59
C VAL A 378 -5.31 -4.22 -10.60
N GLU A 379 -4.07 -4.69 -10.50
CA GLU A 379 -3.76 -6.12 -10.44
C GLU A 379 -4.41 -6.82 -9.24
N THR A 380 -4.40 -6.21 -8.05
CA THR A 380 -5.10 -6.76 -6.87
C THR A 380 -6.61 -6.82 -7.10
N LEU A 381 -7.21 -5.76 -7.64
CA LEU A 381 -8.65 -5.72 -7.91
C LEU A 381 -9.05 -6.80 -8.93
N GLU A 382 -8.28 -6.97 -10.00
CA GLU A 382 -8.56 -7.95 -11.04
C GLU A 382 -8.28 -9.39 -10.58
N ARG A 383 -7.05 -9.68 -10.16
CA ARG A 383 -6.61 -11.06 -9.89
C ARG A 383 -7.13 -11.64 -8.59
N ARG A 384 -7.32 -10.80 -7.56
CA ARG A 384 -7.74 -11.28 -6.23
C ARG A 384 -9.20 -11.05 -5.94
N LEU A 385 -9.73 -9.90 -6.34
CA LEU A 385 -11.11 -9.53 -6.03
C LEU A 385 -12.08 -9.82 -7.19
N GLY A 386 -11.57 -10.20 -8.37
CA GLY A 386 -12.37 -10.62 -9.52
C GLY A 386 -13.07 -9.45 -10.22
N PHE A 387 -12.49 -8.25 -10.13
CA PHE A 387 -12.92 -7.12 -10.96
C PHE A 387 -12.41 -7.30 -12.39
N MET A 388 -13.01 -6.57 -13.32
CA MET A 388 -12.55 -6.49 -14.71
C MET A 388 -12.49 -5.03 -15.17
N PRO A 389 -11.66 -4.73 -16.18
CA PRO A 389 -11.65 -3.41 -16.82
C PRO A 389 -13.04 -3.01 -17.31
N LEU A 390 -13.34 -1.71 -17.26
CA LEU A 390 -14.67 -1.19 -17.62
C LEU A 390 -15.13 -1.60 -19.03
N GLU A 391 -14.25 -1.55 -20.04
CA GLU A 391 -14.63 -1.90 -21.42
C GLU A 391 -15.05 -3.38 -21.55
N GLU A 392 -14.34 -4.28 -20.85
CA GLU A 392 -14.69 -5.69 -20.79
C GLU A 392 -16.02 -5.89 -20.03
N TYR A 393 -16.22 -5.12 -18.96
CA TYR A 393 -17.45 -5.16 -18.17
C TYR A 393 -18.68 -4.75 -18.98
N LEU A 394 -18.61 -3.61 -19.68
CA LEU A 394 -19.72 -3.09 -20.49
C LEU A 394 -20.09 -4.06 -21.62
N THR A 395 -19.10 -4.77 -22.18
CA THR A 395 -19.34 -5.81 -23.20
C THR A 395 -20.09 -7.01 -22.64
N ARG A 396 -19.82 -7.40 -21.39
CA ARG A 396 -20.47 -8.54 -20.72
C ARG A 396 -21.85 -8.23 -20.16
N TYR A 397 -22.10 -6.97 -19.80
CA TYR A 397 -23.34 -6.52 -19.16
C TYR A 397 -23.99 -5.39 -19.98
N PRO A 398 -24.68 -5.71 -21.10
CA PRO A 398 -25.20 -4.71 -22.03
C PRO A 398 -26.31 -3.81 -21.45
N GLY A 399 -26.89 -4.16 -20.30
CA GLY A 399 -27.83 -3.31 -19.55
C GLY A 399 -27.16 -2.17 -18.78
N THR A 400 -25.83 -2.10 -18.80
CA THR A 400 -25.07 -1.06 -18.09
C THR A 400 -24.56 0.01 -19.06
N THR A 401 -24.48 1.25 -18.58
CA THR A 401 -23.96 2.38 -19.37
C THR A 401 -22.68 2.93 -18.76
N ARG A 402 -21.79 3.49 -19.59
CA ARG A 402 -20.54 4.11 -19.13
C ARG A 402 -20.78 5.23 -18.11
N ALA A 403 -21.91 5.93 -18.20
CA ALA A 403 -22.29 7.01 -17.30
C ALA A 403 -22.40 6.54 -15.83
N MET A 404 -22.81 5.28 -15.59
CA MET A 404 -22.94 4.68 -14.26
C MET A 404 -21.59 4.53 -13.53
N PHE A 405 -20.48 4.59 -14.27
CA PHE A 405 -19.12 4.40 -13.78
C PHE A 405 -18.22 5.62 -14.05
N SER A 406 -18.85 6.78 -14.25
CA SER A 406 -18.17 8.05 -14.54
C SER A 406 -17.69 8.74 -13.25
N PRO A 407 -16.75 9.72 -13.33
CA PRO A 407 -16.39 10.55 -12.19
C PRO A 407 -17.60 11.22 -11.52
N GLN A 408 -18.64 11.56 -12.30
CA GLN A 408 -19.85 12.20 -11.79
C GLN A 408 -20.83 11.23 -11.13
N ALA A 409 -20.64 9.91 -11.26
CA ALA A 409 -21.53 8.90 -10.69
C ALA A 409 -21.36 8.72 -9.18
N ALA A 410 -20.23 9.18 -8.61
CA ALA A 410 -19.95 9.10 -7.19
C ALA A 410 -19.01 10.24 -6.78
N ARG A 411 -19.24 10.87 -5.62
CA ARG A 411 -18.43 12.00 -5.18
C ARG A 411 -16.97 11.61 -4.96
N MET A 412 -16.72 10.39 -4.48
CA MET A 412 -15.36 9.85 -4.39
C MET A 412 -14.70 9.69 -5.74
N ALA A 413 -15.44 9.30 -6.77
CA ALA A 413 -14.88 9.20 -8.11
C ALA A 413 -14.52 10.59 -8.65
N THR A 414 -15.34 11.61 -8.38
CA THR A 414 -15.00 13.01 -8.70
C THR A 414 -13.71 13.44 -7.98
N LEU A 415 -13.58 13.12 -6.68
CA LEU A 415 -12.39 13.46 -5.89
C LEU A 415 -11.15 12.69 -6.34
N VAL A 416 -11.30 11.44 -6.78
CA VAL A 416 -10.21 10.65 -7.35
C VAL A 416 -9.78 11.20 -8.70
N ASP A 417 -10.73 11.59 -9.56
CA ASP A 417 -10.44 12.13 -10.88
C ASP A 417 -9.79 13.52 -10.82
N ALA A 418 -10.16 14.35 -9.83
CA ALA A 418 -9.54 15.65 -9.60
C ALA A 418 -8.06 15.58 -9.16
N ARG A 419 -7.52 14.38 -8.88
CA ARG A 419 -6.11 14.22 -8.49
C ARG A 419 -5.21 14.51 -9.68
N ASP A 420 -4.26 15.42 -9.46
CA ASP A 420 -3.17 15.66 -10.40
C ASP A 420 -2.22 14.46 -10.40
N THR A 421 -2.10 13.81 -11.55
CA THR A 421 -1.07 12.81 -11.80
C THR A 421 -0.10 13.41 -12.80
N GLY A 422 1.17 13.53 -12.45
CA GLY A 422 2.21 14.15 -13.28
C GLY A 422 2.48 13.43 -14.59
N ASP A 423 1.82 12.28 -14.83
CA ASP A 423 1.83 11.52 -16.07
C ASP A 423 0.65 11.86 -17.01
N GLY A 424 -0.27 12.74 -16.62
CA GLY A 424 -1.41 13.18 -17.42
C GLY A 424 -2.42 12.07 -17.76
N ARG A 425 -2.37 10.92 -17.08
CA ARG A 425 -3.24 9.78 -17.37
C ARG A 425 -4.59 9.88 -16.69
N ASP A 426 -5.62 9.44 -17.41
CA ASP A 426 -6.99 9.38 -16.90
C ASP A 426 -7.18 8.37 -15.77
N MET A 427 -8.27 8.55 -15.03
CA MET A 427 -8.74 7.64 -13.99
C MET A 427 -9.03 6.26 -14.59
N ALA A 428 -8.42 5.21 -14.02
CA ALA A 428 -8.77 3.83 -14.35
C ALA A 428 -10.03 3.41 -13.59
N VAL A 429 -10.92 2.69 -14.27
CA VAL A 429 -12.16 2.19 -13.70
C VAL A 429 -12.23 0.68 -13.87
N VAL A 430 -12.48 -0.02 -12.77
CA VAL A 430 -12.71 -1.46 -12.75
C VAL A 430 -14.04 -1.76 -12.09
N ALA A 431 -14.75 -2.75 -12.61
CA ALA A 431 -16.10 -3.11 -12.18
C ALA A 431 -16.25 -4.62 -11.97
N LYS A 432 -17.21 -5.00 -11.13
CA LYS A 432 -17.58 -6.38 -10.83
C LYS A 432 -19.09 -6.46 -10.65
N PHE A 433 -19.66 -7.55 -11.13
CA PHE A 433 -21.08 -7.84 -10.95
C PHE A 433 -21.28 -8.62 -9.65
N LEU A 434 -22.22 -8.17 -8.83
CA LEU A 434 -22.58 -8.78 -7.55
C LEU A 434 -23.67 -9.85 -7.69
N GLY A 435 -24.36 -9.91 -8.83
CA GLY A 435 -25.52 -10.78 -9.03
C GLY A 435 -26.85 -10.03 -8.92
N GLY A 436 -27.92 -10.61 -9.46
CA GLY A 436 -29.27 -10.02 -9.43
C GLY A 436 -30.04 -10.23 -8.11
N CYS A 437 -29.54 -11.08 -7.21
CA CYS A 437 -30.25 -11.53 -6.00
C CYS A 437 -29.38 -11.45 -4.73
N LEU A 438 -28.62 -10.37 -4.58
CA LEU A 438 -27.87 -10.12 -3.35
C LEU A 438 -28.86 -9.98 -2.17
N SER A 439 -28.78 -10.90 -1.21
CA SER A 439 -29.65 -10.94 -0.03
C SER A 439 -28.86 -10.92 1.27
N LEU A 440 -29.53 -10.53 2.37
CA LEU A 440 -28.96 -10.57 3.72
C LEU A 440 -28.52 -12.00 4.10
N GLU A 441 -29.33 -13.02 3.76
CA GLU A 441 -29.00 -14.43 4.01
C GLU A 441 -27.74 -14.89 3.27
N ALA A 442 -27.57 -14.46 2.01
CA ALA A 442 -26.36 -14.76 1.25
C ALA A 442 -25.14 -14.11 1.89
N MET A 443 -25.28 -12.90 2.43
CA MET A 443 -24.21 -12.21 3.15
C MET A 443 -23.89 -12.86 4.48
N ASP A 444 -24.88 -13.35 5.22
CA ASP A 444 -24.65 -14.07 6.48
C ASP A 444 -23.85 -15.37 6.25
N LYS A 445 -24.16 -16.14 5.20
CA LYS A 445 -23.36 -17.31 4.81
C LYS A 445 -21.90 -16.96 4.49
N VAL A 446 -21.67 -15.82 3.82
CA VAL A 446 -20.33 -15.32 3.52
C VAL A 446 -19.61 -14.92 4.82
N ARG A 447 -20.29 -14.24 5.75
CA ARG A 447 -19.75 -13.85 7.07
C ARG A 447 -19.39 -15.05 7.93
N GLU A 448 -20.24 -16.08 7.98
CA GLU A 448 -19.95 -17.35 8.65
C GLU A 448 -18.67 -18.00 8.09
N ALA A 449 -18.56 -18.09 6.75
CA ALA A 449 -17.39 -18.63 6.09
C ALA A 449 -16.10 -17.84 6.39
N HIS A 450 -16.20 -16.52 6.60
CA HIS A 450 -15.06 -15.69 7.00
C HIS A 450 -14.63 -15.89 8.45
N LEU A 451 -15.56 -16.13 9.38
CA LEU A 451 -15.22 -16.37 10.79
C LEU A 451 -14.49 -17.69 11.01
N VAL A 452 -14.82 -18.72 10.24
CA VAL A 452 -14.19 -20.06 10.33
C VAL A 452 -12.76 -20.06 9.77
N ARG A 453 -12.41 -19.08 8.92
CA ARG A 453 -11.04 -18.95 8.38
C ARG A 453 -10.07 -18.48 9.46
N LYS A 454 -9.28 -19.43 9.99
CA LYS A 454 -8.18 -19.13 10.90
C LYS A 454 -7.14 -18.21 10.22
N PRO A 455 -6.61 -17.19 10.92
CA PRO A 455 -5.55 -16.36 10.38
C PRO A 455 -4.29 -17.21 10.13
N ARG A 456 -3.60 -16.97 9.01
CA ARG A 456 -2.29 -17.60 8.74
C ARG A 456 -1.21 -17.29 9.78
N VAL A 457 -1.47 -16.36 10.71
CA VAL A 457 -0.52 -15.83 11.70
C VAL A 457 -0.49 -16.65 13.00
N GLU A 458 -1.35 -17.66 13.18
CA GLU A 458 -1.32 -18.54 14.38
C GLU A 458 0.01 -19.29 14.57
N ALA A 459 0.81 -19.47 13.51
CA ALA A 459 2.06 -20.25 13.54
C ALA A 459 3.24 -19.65 14.36
N LYS A 460 3.00 -18.72 15.29
CA LYS A 460 4.05 -18.09 16.12
C LYS A 460 3.74 -17.93 17.61
N PHE A 461 2.58 -18.40 18.08
CA PHE A 461 2.20 -18.30 19.49
C PHE A 461 2.06 -19.67 20.19
N ASP A 462 2.27 -20.76 19.43
CA ASP A 462 2.51 -22.10 19.96
C ASP A 462 4.03 -22.33 19.99
N ASP A 463 4.66 -21.86 21.06
CA ASP A 463 5.90 -22.38 21.66
C ASP A 463 6.05 -21.80 23.07
#